data_AF-A0A6L2MBT6-F1
#
_entry.id   AF-A0A6L2MBT6-F1
#
_cell.length_a   1.000
_cell.length_b   1.000
_cell.length_c   1.000
_cell.angle_alpha   90.00
_cell.angle_beta   90.00
_cell.angle_gamma   90.00
#
_symmetry.space_group_name_H-M   'P 1'
#
loop_
_entity.id
_entity.type
_entity.pdbx_description
1 polymer ?
#
loop_
_entity_poly.entity_id
_entity_poly.type
_entity_poly.pdbx_seq_one_letter_code
_entity_poly.pdbx_strand_id
1 'polypeptide(L)' 'MINVLPPKVAEEVVARERERKARNTLLMALPEDHLAKFHKMADAKEMWEAIKSRFSGNDESKKMQENLLKQQFEGL' A
#
# COMPACT_ATOMS: atom_id res chain seq x y z
N MET A 1 26.75 -0.44 -24.62
CA MET A 1 27.08 -1.45 -23.58
C MET A 1 25.84 -1.61 -22.71
N ILE A 2 25.28 -2.82 -22.64
CA ILE A 2 24.11 -3.10 -21.78
C ILE A 2 24.67 -3.51 -20.43
N ASN A 3 24.55 -2.66 -19.41
CA ASN A 3 24.92 -3.01 -18.05
C ASN A 3 23.82 -3.91 -17.48
N VAL A 4 24.03 -5.22 -17.52
CA VAL A 4 23.17 -6.19 -16.83
C VAL A 4 23.46 -6.07 -15.34
N LEU A 5 22.48 -5.61 -14.58
CA LEU A 5 22.56 -5.58 -13.12
C LEU A 5 22.68 -7.02 -12.59
N PRO A 6 23.52 -7.27 -11.57
CA PRO A 6 23.65 -8.59 -10.96
C PRO A 6 22.28 -9.12 -10.49
N PRO A 7 21.99 -10.43 -10.59
CA PRO A 7 20.68 -11.01 -10.24
C PRO A 7 20.18 -10.60 -8.84
N LYS A 8 21.08 -10.55 -7.86
CA LYS A 8 20.78 -10.13 -6.48
C LYS A 8 20.26 -8.68 -6.39
N VAL A 9 20.78 -7.80 -7.23
CA VAL A 9 20.36 -6.39 -7.29
C VAL A 9 19.04 -6.26 -8.05
N ALA A 10 18.83 -7.08 -9.08
CA ALA A 10 17.56 -7.12 -9.81
C ALA A 10 16.40 -7.60 -8.91
N GLU A 11 16.60 -8.63 -8.09
CA GLU A 11 15.60 -9.11 -7.14
C GLU A 11 15.25 -8.06 -6.07
N GLU A 12 16.25 -7.36 -5.53
CA GLU A 12 16.03 -6.30 -4.55
C GLU A 12 15.23 -5.12 -5.13
N VAL A 13 15.53 -4.72 -6.37
CA VAL A 13 14.77 -3.68 -7.07
C VAL A 13 13.32 -4.10 -7.27
N VAL A 14 13.08 -5.34 -7.71
CA VAL A 14 11.72 -5.88 -7.88
C VAL A 14 10.97 -5.93 -6.54
N ALA A 15 11.64 -6.33 -5.46
CA ALA A 15 11.04 -6.34 -4.13
C ALA A 15 10.65 -4.92 -3.67
N ARG A 16 11.54 -3.93 -3.83
CA ARG A 16 11.25 -2.52 -3.51
C ARG A 16 10.10 -1.97 -4.36
N GLU A 17 10.00 -2.36 -5.62
CA GLU A 17 8.88 -1.95 -6.47
C GLU A 17 7.55 -2.53 -6.02
N ARG A 18 7.51 -3.82 -5.63
CA ARG A 18 6.31 -4.47 -5.08
C ARG A 18 5.89 -3.80 -3.78
N GLU A 19 6.85 -3.49 -2.91
CA GLU A 19 6.62 -2.77 -1.66
C GLU A 19 6.03 -1.38 -1.90
N ARG A 20 6.61 -0.62 -2.85
CA ARG A 20 6.09 0.68 -3.25
C ARG A 20 4.66 0.60 -3.79
N LYS A 21 4.35 -0.41 -4.62
CA LYS A 21 3.00 -0.63 -5.15
C LYS A 21 2.02 -0.95 -4.03
N ALA A 22 2.37 -1.85 -3.11
CA ALA A 22 1.54 -2.20 -1.97
C ALA A 22 1.22 -0.97 -1.10
N ARG A 23 2.24 -0.17 -0.76
CA ARG A 23 2.05 1.10 -0.02
C ARG A 23 1.12 2.06 -0.75
N ASN A 24 1.28 2.23 -2.05
CA ASN A 24 0.44 3.14 -2.83
C ASN A 24 -1.02 2.68 -2.84
N THR A 25 -1.28 1.38 -3.00
CA THR A 25 -2.63 0.81 -2.91
C THR A 25 -3.26 1.01 -1.53
N LEU A 26 -2.50 0.80 -0.45
CA LEU A 26 -2.98 1.05 0.91
C LEU A 26 -3.29 2.53 1.15
N LEU A 27 -2.52 3.44 0.58
CA LEU A 27 -2.78 4.88 0.66
C LEU A 27 -4.04 5.28 -0.09
N MET A 28 -4.23 4.81 -1.33
CA MET A 28 -5.43 5.13 -2.11
C MET A 28 -6.74 4.62 -1.46
N ALA A 29 -6.64 3.58 -0.64
CA ALA A 29 -7.77 3.05 0.12
C ALA A 29 -8.22 3.96 1.27
N LEU A 30 -7.33 4.83 1.76
CA LEU A 30 -7.54 5.60 2.98
C LEU A 30 -8.25 6.94 2.71
N PRO A 31 -9.07 7.42 3.65
CA PRO A 31 -9.57 8.80 3.62
C PRO A 31 -8.43 9.82 3.61
N GLU A 32 -8.60 10.92 2.89
CA GLU A 32 -7.56 11.97 2.74
C GLU A 32 -7.06 12.52 4.09
N ASP A 33 -7.96 12.67 5.06
CA ASP A 33 -7.67 13.16 6.43
C ASP A 33 -6.68 12.27 7.19
N HIS A 34 -6.45 11.04 6.73
CA HIS A 34 -5.56 10.07 7.37
C HIS A 34 -4.29 9.79 6.56
N LEU A 35 -4.21 10.22 5.30
CA LEU A 35 -3.08 9.95 4.40
C LEU A 35 -1.74 10.39 4.98
N ALA A 36 -1.66 11.60 5.54
CA ALA A 36 -0.41 12.17 6.06
C ALA A 36 0.22 11.33 7.19
N LYS A 37 -0.60 10.59 7.95
CA LYS A 37 -0.13 9.73 9.04
C LYS A 37 0.48 8.43 8.50
N PHE A 38 -0.17 7.81 7.52
CA PHE A 38 0.28 6.54 6.94
C PHE A 38 1.39 6.75 5.89
N HIS A 39 1.46 7.89 5.21
CA HIS A 39 2.49 8.18 4.21
C HIS A 39 3.92 8.14 4.77
N LYS A 40 4.09 8.34 6.08
CA LYS A 40 5.37 8.28 6.80
C LYS A 40 5.88 6.85 7.03
N MET A 41 5.02 5.84 6.89
CA MET A 41 5.41 4.44 7.11
C MET A 41 6.15 3.91 5.90
N ALA A 42 7.36 3.38 6.13
CA ALA A 42 8.23 2.85 5.09
C ALA A 42 7.84 1.43 4.65
N ASP A 43 7.13 0.70 5.51
CA ASP A 43 6.77 -0.70 5.34
C ASP A 43 5.25 -0.86 5.21
N ALA A 44 4.80 -1.59 4.20
CA ALA A 44 3.41 -1.84 3.86
C ALA A 44 2.73 -2.74 4.87
N LYS A 45 3.45 -3.68 5.49
CA LYS A 45 2.92 -4.58 6.50
C LYS A 45 2.65 -3.81 7.80
N GLU A 46 3.60 -2.99 8.23
CA GLU A 46 3.40 -2.09 9.38
C GLU A 46 2.24 -1.12 9.12
N MET A 47 2.18 -0.56 7.90
CA MET A 47 1.08 0.29 7.47
C MET A 47 -0.27 -0.44 7.57
N TRP A 48 -0.36 -1.67 7.07
CA TRP A 48 -1.57 -2.48 7.14
C TRP A 48 -2.00 -2.79 8.57
N GLU A 49 -1.08 -3.16 9.47
CA GLU A 49 -1.41 -3.40 10.88
C GLU A 49 -1.90 -2.14 11.58
N ALA A 50 -1.27 -0.99 11.31
CA ALA A 50 -1.70 0.30 11.87
C ALA A 50 -3.08 0.73 11.35
N ILE A 51 -3.36 0.49 10.07
CA ILE A 51 -4.67 0.70 9.46
C ILE A 51 -5.70 -0.21 10.14
N LYS A 52 -5.44 -1.51 10.23
CA LYS A 52 -6.34 -2.45 10.94
C LYS A 52 -6.58 -1.98 12.36
N SER A 53 -5.54 -1.68 13.14
CA SER A 53 -5.70 -1.21 14.52
C SER A 53 -6.53 0.07 14.64
N ARG A 54 -6.39 1.01 13.68
CA ARG A 54 -7.15 2.26 13.69
C ARG A 54 -8.63 2.04 13.36
N PHE A 55 -8.92 1.13 12.44
CA PHE A 55 -10.26 1.00 11.88
C PHE A 55 -11.01 -0.29 12.29
N SER A 56 -10.41 -1.24 13.02
CA SER A 56 -10.96 -2.59 13.30
C SER A 56 -12.29 -2.69 14.06
N GLY A 57 -13.03 -1.60 14.23
CA GLY A 57 -14.37 -1.58 14.83
C GLY A 57 -15.26 -0.41 14.40
N ASN A 58 -14.87 0.38 13.39
CA ASN A 58 -15.58 1.60 13.00
C ASN A 58 -16.12 1.53 11.57
N ASP A 59 -17.22 2.24 11.29
CA ASP A 59 -17.83 2.40 9.96
C ASP A 59 -16.83 2.85 8.88
N GLU A 60 -15.77 3.55 9.29
CA GLU A 60 -14.66 3.94 8.41
C GLU A 60 -13.88 2.74 7.86
N SER A 61 -13.69 1.63 8.60
CA SER A 61 -13.08 0.40 8.04
C SER A 61 -13.91 -0.18 6.91
N LYS A 62 -15.23 -0.15 7.06
CA LYS A 62 -16.16 -0.71 6.09
C LYS A 62 -16.13 0.09 4.80
N LYS A 63 -16.12 1.42 4.91
CA LYS A 63 -15.89 2.33 3.77
C LYS A 63 -14.53 2.11 3.10
N MET A 64 -13.48 1.89 3.90
CA MET A 64 -12.13 1.64 3.39
C MET A 64 -12.04 0.31 2.61
N GLN A 65 -12.66 -0.76 3.14
CA GLN A 65 -12.78 -2.05 2.46
C GLN A 65 -13.60 -1.93 1.17
N GLU A 66 -14.74 -1.23 1.20
CA GLU A 66 -15.54 -0.97 0.01
C GLU A 66 -14.77 -0.17 -1.05
N ASN A 67 -13.96 0.81 -0.65
CA ASN A 67 -13.14 1.59 -1.57
C ASN A 67 -12.01 0.75 -2.19
N LEU A 68 -11.34 -0.08 -1.40
CA LEU A 68 -10.37 -1.09 -1.89
C LEU A 68 -11.00 -2.02 -2.93
N LEU A 69 -12.18 -2.55 -2.65
CA LEU A 69 -12.93 -3.42 -3.56
C LEU A 69 -13.29 -2.66 -4.85
N LYS A 70 -13.82 -1.43 -4.75
CA LYS A 70 -14.12 -0.59 -5.91
C LYS A 70 -12.89 -0.32 -6.76
N GLN A 71 -11.76 0.09 -6.16
CA GLN A 71 -10.53 0.30 -6.92
C GLN A 71 -10.00 -0.96 -7.61
N GLN A 72 -10.25 -2.15 -7.06
CA GLN A 72 -9.87 -3.42 -7.68
C GLN A 72 -10.76 -3.82 -8.86
N PHE A 73 -12.02 -3.39 -8.92
CA PHE A 73 -12.99 -3.83 -9.93
C PHE A 73 -13.46 -2.73 -10.89
N GLU A 74 -13.44 -1.46 -10.50
CA GLU A 74 -13.79 -0.31 -11.35
C GLU A 74 -12.58 0.23 -12.15
N GLY A 75 -11.37 -0.26 -11.87
CA GLY A 75 -10.14 0.04 -12.63
C GLY A 75 -9.86 -0.90 -13.81
N LEU A 76 -10.78 -1.82 -14.12
CA LEU A 76 -10.81 -2.67 -15.32
C LEU A 76 -11.85 -2.12 -16.31
#